data_AF-A0A978TAX0-F1
#
_entry.id   AF-A0A978TAX0-F1
#
_cell.length_a   1.000
_cell.length_b   1.000
_cell.length_c   1.000
_cell.angle_alpha   90.00
_cell.angle_beta   90.00
_cell.angle_gamma   90.00
#
_symmetry.space_group_name_H-M   'P 1'
#
loop_
_entity.id
_entity.type
_entity.pdbx_description
1 polymer ?
#
loop_
_entity_poly.entity_id
_entity_poly.type
_entity_poly.pdbx_seq_one_letter_code
_entity_poly.pdbx_strand_id
1 'polypeptide(L)'
;MQGPQSVSLRKLVLMAALQLSTVWDLVTTFLGILLILDSLHPVIISLAVIGTLIVVAFSFATRSLWQRRQRFSAASLPLLLLRLVWAMAIAVDLWTSLTCNAWFVGRPPAGGSLALADLLGRLSLGQLILVVFVTLVTGISPILVGYLRDQDIDAWLS
;
A
#
# COMPACT_ATOMS: atom_id res chain seq x y z
N MET A 1 -8.52 30.25 -24.38
CA MET A 1 -8.92 28.83 -24.28
C MET A 1 -7.66 28.00 -24.51
N GLN A 2 -6.98 27.60 -23.45
CA GLN A 2 -5.85 26.68 -23.56
C GLN A 2 -6.43 25.26 -23.73
N GLY A 3 -6.13 24.62 -24.86
CA GLY A 3 -6.57 23.25 -25.14
C GLY A 3 -6.01 22.27 -24.11
N PRO A 4 -6.63 21.09 -23.95
CA PRO A 4 -6.20 20.10 -22.98
C PRO A 4 -4.72 19.78 -23.22
N GLN A 5 -3.89 20.01 -22.20
CA GLN A 5 -2.48 19.66 -22.25
C GLN A 5 -2.38 18.17 -22.59
N SER A 6 -1.77 17.84 -23.73
CA SER A 6 -1.59 16.45 -24.16
C SER A 6 -0.86 15.69 -23.05
N VAL A 7 -1.56 14.77 -22.38
CA VAL A 7 -0.96 13.89 -21.38
C VAL A 7 0.18 13.16 -22.06
N SER A 8 1.42 13.39 -21.62
CA SER A 8 2.58 12.77 -22.26
C SER A 8 2.48 11.24 -22.14
N LEU A 9 2.79 10.51 -23.21
CA LEU A 9 2.74 9.05 -23.23
C LEU A 9 3.51 8.42 -22.05
N ARG A 10 4.61 9.06 -21.64
CA ARG A 10 5.41 8.69 -20.45
C ARG A 10 4.59 8.74 -19.16
N LYS A 11 3.80 9.80 -18.97
CA LYS A 11 2.93 9.95 -17.79
C LYS A 11 1.83 8.90 -17.77
N LEU A 12 1.24 8.60 -18.94
CA LEU A 12 0.20 7.57 -19.06
C LEU A 12 0.74 6.18 -18.70
N VAL A 13 1.90 5.81 -19.26
CA VAL A 13 2.57 4.53 -18.95
C VAL A 13 2.93 4.45 -17.47
N LEU A 14 3.48 5.51 -16.89
CA LEU A 14 3.82 5.54 -15.46
C LEU A 14 2.56 5.41 -14.58
N MET A 15 1.49 6.10 -14.91
CA MET A 15 0.24 6.06 -14.13
C MET A 15 -0.43 4.69 -14.23
N ALA A 16 -0.42 4.06 -15.40
CA ALA A 16 -0.91 2.69 -15.58
C ALA A 16 -0.08 1.68 -14.77
N ALA A 17 1.26 1.81 -14.78
CA ALA A 17 2.15 0.96 -14.00
C ALA A 17 1.90 1.11 -12.50
N LEU A 18 1.76 2.35 -12.01
CA LEU A 18 1.46 2.62 -10.60
C LEU A 18 0.07 2.09 -10.20
N GLN A 19 -0.95 2.25 -11.04
CA GLN A 19 -2.30 1.70 -10.78
C GLN A 19 -2.28 0.17 -10.71
N LEU A 20 -1.59 -0.49 -11.64
CA LEU A 20 -1.44 -1.94 -11.61
C LEU A 20 -0.69 -2.38 -10.34
N SER A 21 0.34 -1.64 -9.95
CA SER A 21 1.10 -1.87 -8.72
C SER A 21 0.22 -1.71 -7.47
N THR A 22 -0.69 -0.74 -7.44
CA THR A 22 -1.68 -0.59 -6.36
C THR A 22 -2.66 -1.76 -6.30
N VAL A 23 -3.13 -2.25 -7.44
CA VAL A 23 -4.01 -3.44 -7.48
C VAL A 23 -3.28 -4.66 -6.93
N TRP A 24 -2.02 -4.82 -7.31
CA TRP A 24 -1.19 -5.91 -6.79
C TRP A 24 -0.99 -5.80 -5.27
N ASP A 25 -0.66 -4.60 -4.79
CA ASP A 25 -0.49 -4.31 -3.36
C ASP A 25 -1.75 -4.66 -2.54
N LEU A 26 -2.92 -4.29 -3.06
CA LEU A 26 -4.22 -4.64 -2.46
C LEU A 26 -4.40 -6.16 -2.34
N VAL A 27 -4.03 -6.90 -3.38
CA VAL A 27 -4.09 -8.37 -3.38
C VAL A 27 -3.08 -8.96 -2.39
N THR A 28 -1.85 -8.46 -2.34
CA THR A 28 -0.83 -8.98 -1.42
C THR A 28 -1.12 -8.64 0.04
N THR A 29 -1.72 -7.49 0.32
CA THR A 29 -2.18 -7.11 1.65
C THR A 29 -3.33 -7.99 2.09
N PHE A 30 -4.33 -8.22 1.23
CA PHE A 30 -5.43 -9.13 1.53
C PHE A 30 -4.95 -10.56 1.81
N LEU A 31 -4.12 -11.12 0.92
CA LEU A 31 -3.55 -12.46 1.09
C LEU A 31 -2.63 -12.53 2.31
N GLY A 32 -1.85 -11.48 2.57
CA GLY A 32 -1.00 -11.37 3.74
C GLY A 32 -1.77 -11.42 5.04
N ILE A 33 -2.91 -10.70 5.14
CA ILE A 33 -3.79 -10.77 6.31
C ILE A 33 -4.35 -12.18 6.49
N LEU A 34 -4.79 -12.84 5.41
CA LEU A 34 -5.27 -14.22 5.48
C LEU A 34 -4.19 -15.20 5.95
N LEU A 35 -2.95 -15.04 5.46
CA LEU A 35 -1.81 -15.85 5.90
C LEU A 35 -1.49 -15.62 7.38
N ILE A 36 -1.50 -14.38 7.85
CA ILE A 36 -1.23 -14.06 9.26
C ILE A 36 -2.30 -14.65 10.18
N LEU A 37 -3.57 -14.64 9.74
CA LEU A 37 -4.68 -15.17 10.52
C LEU A 37 -4.84 -16.69 10.41
N ASP A 38 -4.08 -17.34 9.51
CA ASP A 38 -3.98 -18.79 9.29
C ASP A 38 -5.32 -19.53 9.35
N SER A 39 -6.36 -18.92 8.78
CA SER A 39 -7.71 -19.46 8.83
C SER A 39 -8.58 -18.90 7.71
N LEU A 40 -9.36 -19.79 7.09
CA LEU A 40 -10.29 -19.46 6.01
C LEU A 40 -11.72 -19.28 6.54
N HIS A 41 -11.89 -18.99 7.83
CA HIS A 41 -13.21 -18.75 8.40
C HIS A 41 -13.84 -17.50 7.77
N PRO A 42 -15.15 -17.48 7.45
CA PRO A 42 -15.80 -16.35 6.77
C PRO A 42 -15.65 -15.01 7.51
N VAL A 43 -15.58 -15.05 8.84
CA VAL A 43 -15.32 -13.87 9.70
C VAL A 43 -13.93 -13.29 9.44
N ILE A 44 -12.93 -14.15 9.28
CA ILE A 44 -11.54 -13.77 9.04
C ILE A 44 -11.37 -13.22 7.63
N ILE A 45 -12.03 -13.84 6.65
CA ILE A 45 -12.10 -13.31 5.28
C ILE A 45 -12.73 -11.91 5.28
N SER A 46 -13.84 -11.73 5.99
CA SER A 46 -14.49 -10.42 6.12
C SER A 46 -13.57 -9.39 6.77
N LEU A 47 -12.84 -9.79 7.82
CA LEU A 47 -11.87 -8.93 8.50
C LEU A 47 -10.70 -8.56 7.58
N ALA A 48 -10.23 -9.49 6.75
CA ALA A 48 -9.19 -9.25 5.76
C ALA A 48 -9.66 -8.28 4.67
N VAL A 49 -10.89 -8.43 4.16
CA VAL A 49 -11.48 -7.49 3.20
C VAL A 49 -11.57 -6.09 3.80
N ILE A 50 -12.17 -5.97 4.99
CA ILE A 50 -12.35 -4.67 5.66
C ILE A 50 -10.98 -4.04 5.97
N GLY A 51 -10.04 -4.81 6.52
CA GLY A 51 -8.69 -4.34 6.83
C GLY A 51 -7.96 -3.83 5.58
N THR A 52 -8.02 -4.58 4.49
CA THR A 52 -7.40 -4.18 3.21
C THR A 52 -8.01 -2.88 2.68
N LEU A 53 -9.34 -2.75 2.70
CA LEU A 53 -10.02 -1.53 2.24
C LEU A 53 -9.64 -0.31 3.09
N ILE A 54 -9.56 -0.47 4.41
CA ILE A 54 -9.13 0.60 5.32
C ILE A 54 -7.70 1.04 4.99
N VAL A 55 -6.78 0.07 4.89
CA VAL A 55 -5.37 0.34 4.62
C VAL A 55 -5.19 1.09 3.29
N VAL A 56 -5.82 0.59 2.23
CA VAL A 56 -5.78 1.21 0.90
C VAL A 56 -6.37 2.61 0.92
N ALA A 57 -7.51 2.81 1.59
CA ALA A 57 -8.13 4.14 1.71
C ALA A 57 -7.19 5.14 2.40
N PHE A 58 -6.46 4.72 3.44
CA PHE A 58 -5.44 5.55 4.08
C PHE A 58 -4.26 5.82 3.15
N SER A 59 -3.75 4.81 2.44
CA SER A 59 -2.65 4.97 1.48
C SER A 59 -3.00 5.95 0.34
N PHE A 60 -4.26 5.98 -0.12
CA PHE A 60 -4.72 6.96 -1.11
C PHE A 60 -4.96 8.37 -0.52
N ALA A 61 -5.43 8.48 0.72
CA ALA A 61 -5.75 9.76 1.36
C ALA A 61 -4.51 10.59 1.75
N THR A 62 -3.30 10.10 1.46
CA THR A 62 -2.02 10.63 1.97
C THR A 62 -1.84 12.15 1.81
N ARG A 63 -2.09 12.72 0.63
CA ARG A 63 -1.91 14.17 0.42
C ARG A 63 -2.88 15.00 1.24
N SER A 64 -4.14 14.57 1.37
CA SER A 64 -5.16 15.29 2.17
C SER A 64 -4.83 15.35 3.68
N LEU A 65 -4.11 14.34 4.19
CA LEU A 65 -3.68 14.22 5.59
C LEU A 65 -2.41 15.04 5.90
N TRP A 66 -1.52 15.18 4.91
CA TRP A 66 -0.22 15.82 5.07
C TRP A 66 -0.15 17.23 4.49
N GLN A 67 -0.93 17.54 3.47
CA GLN A 67 -1.02 18.86 2.85
C GLN A 67 -2.45 19.41 2.92
N ARG A 68 -2.72 20.20 3.97
CA ARG A 68 -3.63 21.32 3.88
C ARG A 68 -2.86 22.61 4.09
N ARG A 69 -2.87 23.45 3.05
CA ARG A 69 -2.57 24.89 3.08
C ARG A 69 -3.43 25.61 4.13
N GLN A 70 -3.15 25.56 5.43
CA GLN A 70 -3.82 26.41 6.43
C GLN A 70 -2.83 26.70 7.57
N ARG A 71 -2.29 27.90 7.76
CA ARG A 71 -2.90 29.09 8.41
C ARG A 71 -3.62 28.84 9.74
N PHE A 72 -3.89 27.60 10.13
CA PHE A 72 -4.43 27.23 11.43
C PHE A 72 -3.61 26.07 11.97
N SER A 73 -2.87 26.38 13.03
CA SER A 73 -2.08 25.52 13.93
C SER A 73 -1.94 24.05 13.49
N ALA A 74 -0.72 23.68 13.10
CA ALA A 74 -0.28 22.32 12.79
C ALA A 74 -0.40 21.32 13.97
N ALA A 75 -1.08 21.69 15.06
CA ALA A 75 -1.11 21.00 16.35
C ALA A 75 -2.55 20.76 16.88
N SER A 76 -3.52 20.50 16.00
CA SER A 76 -4.80 19.94 16.48
C SER A 76 -4.61 18.44 16.74
N LEU A 77 -4.84 18.02 17.98
CA LEU A 77 -4.72 16.62 18.43
C LEU A 77 -5.43 15.60 17.51
N PRO A 78 -6.59 15.90 16.89
CA PRO A 78 -7.23 15.01 15.90
C PRO A 78 -6.40 14.77 14.64
N LEU A 79 -5.68 15.79 14.14
CA LEU A 79 -4.86 15.66 12.94
C LEU A 79 -3.60 14.83 13.20
N LEU A 80 -3.05 14.91 14.42
CA LEU A 80 -1.93 14.09 14.86
C LEU A 80 -2.34 12.61 14.98
N LEU A 81 -3.50 12.34 15.59
CA LEU A 81 -4.08 10.99 15.65
C LEU A 81 -4.30 10.41 14.24
N LEU A 82 -4.82 11.22 13.32
CA LEU A 82 -5.09 10.76 11.96
C LEU A 82 -3.80 10.41 11.19
N ARG A 83 -2.71 11.17 11.39
CA ARG A 83 -1.38 10.84 10.86
C ARG A 83 -0.80 9.57 11.48
N LEU A 84 -1.02 9.36 12.77
CA LEU A 84 -0.60 8.14 13.47
C LEU A 84 -1.32 6.91 12.90
N VAL A 85 -2.65 6.97 12.76
CA VAL A 85 -3.45 5.89 12.18
C VAL A 85 -3.03 5.62 10.73
N TRP A 86 -2.75 6.67 9.97
CA TRP A 86 -2.23 6.54 8.60
C TRP A 86 -0.85 5.85 8.56
N ALA A 87 0.08 6.23 9.44
CA ALA A 87 1.39 5.59 9.50
C ALA A 87 1.28 4.11 9.92
N MET A 88 0.37 3.81 10.85
CA MET A 88 0.07 2.42 11.23
C MET A 88 -0.54 1.63 10.07
N ALA A 89 -1.46 2.23 9.30
CA ALA A 89 -2.05 1.57 8.14
C ALA A 89 -0.99 1.16 7.12
N ILE A 90 -0.05 2.07 6.80
CA ILE A 90 1.07 1.76 5.90
C ILE A 90 2.00 0.70 6.48
N ALA A 91 2.30 0.76 7.77
CA ALA A 91 3.14 -0.25 8.41
C ALA A 91 2.50 -1.65 8.33
N VAL A 92 1.19 -1.75 8.54
CA VAL A 92 0.43 -2.99 8.39
C VAL A 92 0.39 -3.44 6.93
N ASP A 93 0.20 -2.53 5.98
CA ASP A 93 0.24 -2.79 4.53
C ASP A 93 1.56 -3.43 4.12
N LEU A 94 2.67 -2.77 4.46
CA LEU A 94 4.01 -3.22 4.14
C LEU A 94 4.31 -4.55 4.83
N TRP A 95 3.91 -4.72 6.09
CA TRP A 95 4.11 -5.97 6.80
C TRP A 95 3.33 -7.14 6.17
N THR A 96 2.04 -6.96 5.91
CA THR A 96 1.17 -7.99 5.32
C THR A 96 1.64 -8.35 3.91
N SER A 97 1.94 -7.36 3.07
CA SER A 97 2.50 -7.56 1.74
C SER A 97 3.88 -8.20 1.75
N LEU A 98 4.76 -7.83 2.69
CA LEU A 98 6.07 -8.50 2.88
C LEU A 98 5.90 -9.97 3.26
N THR A 99 4.98 -10.26 4.18
CA THR A 99 4.66 -11.63 4.62
C THR A 99 4.15 -12.46 3.46
N CYS A 100 3.23 -11.92 2.66
CA CYS A 100 2.71 -12.57 1.47
C CYS A 100 3.81 -12.84 0.43
N ASN A 101 4.61 -11.82 0.08
CA ASN A 101 5.68 -11.97 -0.90
C ASN A 101 6.75 -12.96 -0.44
N ALA A 102 7.14 -12.92 0.84
CA ALA A 102 8.09 -13.86 1.42
C ALA A 102 7.55 -15.30 1.40
N TRP A 103 6.27 -15.49 1.71
CA TRP A 103 5.62 -16.80 1.64
C TRP A 103 5.60 -17.34 0.20
N PHE A 104 5.23 -16.51 -0.78
CA PHE A 104 5.19 -16.89 -2.21
C PHE A 104 6.56 -17.29 -2.76
N VAL A 105 7.60 -16.52 -2.44
CA VAL A 105 8.96 -16.76 -2.93
C VAL A 105 9.64 -17.90 -2.18
N GLY A 106 9.42 -17.98 -0.86
CA GLY A 106 10.04 -18.97 0.01
C GLY A 106 9.42 -20.36 -0.08
N ARG A 107 8.16 -20.48 -0.55
CA ARG A 107 7.40 -21.74 -0.69
C ARG A 107 7.57 -22.65 0.54
N PRO A 108 7.19 -22.18 1.75
CA PRO A 108 7.36 -22.98 2.95
C PRO A 108 6.59 -24.32 2.83
N PRO A 109 7.15 -25.41 3.38
CA PRO A 109 6.45 -26.69 3.43
C PRO A 109 5.12 -26.57 4.18
N ALA A 110 4.15 -27.42 3.82
CA ALA A 110 2.84 -27.44 4.46
C ALA A 110 2.99 -27.62 5.99
N GLY A 111 2.37 -26.72 6.77
CA GLY A 111 2.47 -26.68 8.23
C GLY A 111 3.74 -26.01 8.78
N GLY A 112 4.57 -25.39 7.93
CA GLY A 112 5.69 -24.57 8.37
C GLY A 112 5.24 -23.27 9.04
N SER A 113 6.11 -22.70 9.89
CA SER A 113 5.86 -21.41 10.52
C SER A 113 5.53 -20.31 9.50
N LEU A 114 4.47 -19.54 9.80
CA LEU A 114 4.01 -18.37 9.05
C LEU A 114 4.53 -17.06 9.65
N ALA A 115 5.38 -17.13 10.69
CA ALA A 115 6.01 -15.96 11.25
C ALA A 115 6.92 -15.30 10.21
N LEU A 116 6.80 -13.98 10.04
CA LEU A 116 7.57 -13.23 9.04
C LEU A 116 9.08 -13.46 9.18
N ALA A 117 9.61 -13.50 10.41
CA ALA A 117 11.03 -13.72 10.66
C ALA A 117 11.51 -15.07 10.10
N ASP A 118 10.71 -16.12 10.26
CA ASP A 118 11.02 -17.45 9.73
C ASP A 118 10.90 -17.50 8.21
N LEU A 119 9.90 -16.81 7.64
CA LEU A 119 9.74 -16.69 6.20
C LEU A 119 10.93 -16.00 5.56
N LEU A 120 11.37 -14.86 6.11
CA LEU A 120 12.53 -14.11 5.60
C LEU A 120 13.84 -14.86 5.82
N GLY A 121 14.00 -15.54 6.96
CA GLY A 121 15.21 -16.31 7.28
C GLY A 121 15.45 -17.52 6.36
N ARG A 122 14.43 -17.97 5.63
CA ARG A 122 14.53 -19.07 4.65
C ARG A 122 14.91 -18.60 3.24
N LEU A 123 14.82 -17.29 2.97
CA LEU A 123 15.11 -16.76 1.65
C LEU A 123 16.62 -16.65 1.44
N SER A 124 17.07 -16.99 0.23
CA SER A 124 18.40 -16.60 -0.22
C SER A 124 18.50 -15.06 -0.31
N LEU A 125 19.71 -14.52 -0.27
CA LEU A 125 19.93 -13.07 -0.35
C LEU A 125 19.27 -12.43 -1.58
N GLY A 126 19.33 -13.10 -2.75
CA GLY A 126 18.69 -12.61 -3.97
C GLY A 126 17.16 -12.60 -3.89
N GLN A 127 16.56 -13.62 -3.28
CA GLN A 127 15.11 -13.67 -3.04
C GLN A 127 14.68 -12.61 -2.03
N LEU A 128 15.47 -12.38 -0.98
CA LEU A 128 15.20 -11.35 0.02
C LEU A 128 15.20 -9.96 -0.62
N ILE A 129 16.20 -9.65 -1.46
CA ILE A 129 16.28 -8.39 -2.21
C ILE A 129 15.04 -8.21 -3.08
N LEU A 130 14.63 -9.26 -3.82
CA LEU A 130 13.46 -9.21 -4.69
C LEU A 130 12.18 -8.96 -3.89
N VAL A 131 11.97 -9.69 -2.79
CA VAL A 131 10.80 -9.55 -1.92
C VAL A 131 10.70 -8.14 -1.34
N VAL A 132 11.80 -7.60 -0.80
CA VAL A 132 11.83 -6.25 -0.25
C VAL A 132 11.60 -5.21 -1.35
N PHE A 133 12.24 -5.36 -2.51
CA PHE A 133 12.08 -4.44 -3.63
C PHE A 133 10.63 -4.39 -4.12
N VAL A 134 10.03 -5.56 -4.36
CA VAL A 134 8.62 -5.66 -4.81
C VAL A 134 7.69 -5.06 -3.77
N THR A 135 7.83 -5.41 -2.49
CA THR A 135 6.99 -4.85 -1.42
C THR A 135 7.09 -3.34 -1.31
N LEU A 136 8.29 -2.76 -1.44
CA LEU A 136 8.45 -1.31 -1.37
C LEU A 136 7.83 -0.62 -2.59
N VAL A 137 8.08 -1.13 -3.79
CA VAL A 137 7.50 -0.57 -5.02
C VAL A 137 5.97 -0.66 -4.98
N THR A 138 5.43 -1.78 -4.52
CA THR A 138 3.98 -1.99 -4.49
C THR A 138 3.31 -1.18 -3.40
N GLY A 139 3.81 -1.21 -2.16
CA GLY A 139 3.22 -0.48 -1.03
C GLY A 139 3.33 1.04 -1.12
N ILE A 140 4.36 1.55 -1.81
CA ILE A 140 4.50 3.00 -2.02
C ILE A 140 3.66 3.48 -3.21
N SER A 141 3.32 2.61 -4.16
CA SER A 141 2.57 2.98 -5.36
C SER A 141 1.19 3.61 -5.10
N PRO A 142 0.31 3.08 -4.22
CA PRO A 142 -0.97 3.70 -3.89
C PRO A 142 -0.82 5.15 -3.41
N ILE A 143 0.23 5.42 -2.63
CA ILE A 143 0.56 6.76 -2.12
C ILE A 143 0.91 7.69 -3.28
N LEU A 144 1.79 7.25 -4.19
CA LEU A 144 2.17 8.04 -5.37
C LEU A 144 0.98 8.31 -6.30
N VAL A 145 0.13 7.32 -6.52
CA VAL A 145 -1.10 7.50 -7.33
C VAL A 145 -2.00 8.54 -6.67
N GLY A 146 -2.18 8.50 -5.35
CA GLY A 146 -2.93 9.53 -4.61
C GLY A 146 -2.37 10.93 -4.84
N TYR A 147 -1.05 11.10 -4.71
CA TYR A 147 -0.39 12.40 -4.95
C TYR A 147 -0.54 12.90 -6.39
N LEU A 148 -0.35 12.04 -7.39
CA LEU A 148 -0.41 12.41 -8.81
C LEU A 148 -1.84 12.76 -9.24
N ARG A 149 -2.85 12.00 -8.76
CA ARG A 149 -4.25 12.26 -9.07
C ARG A 149 -4.70 13.63 -8.56
N ASP A 150 -4.30 13.99 -7.35
CA ASP A 150 -4.65 15.29 -6.77
C ASP A 150 -3.94 16.45 -7.50
N GLN A 151 -2.75 16.24 -8.08
CA GLN A 151 -2.08 17.27 -8.88
C GLN A 151 -2.84 17.55 -10.18
N ASP A 152 -3.38 16.51 -10.81
CA ASP A 152 -4.19 16.68 -12.01
C ASP A 152 -5.50 17.39 -11.70
N ILE A 153 -6.22 17.01 -10.64
CA ILE A 153 -7.46 17.69 -10.25
C ILE A 153 -7.22 19.20 -10.00
N ASP A 154 -6.14 19.56 -9.31
CA ASP A 154 -5.78 20.96 -9.06
C ASP A 154 -5.48 21.73 -10.36
N ALA A 155 -4.80 21.10 -11.32
CA ALA A 155 -4.47 21.73 -12.62
C ALA A 155 -5.68 21.90 -13.55
N TRP A 156 -6.72 21.08 -13.39
CA TRP A 156 -7.99 21.22 -14.14
C TRP A 156 -8.91 22.30 -13.55
N LEU A 157 -8.73 22.67 -12.28
CA LEU A 157 -9.56 23.66 -11.56
C LEU A 157 -8.94 25.07 -11.50
N SER A 158 -7.69 25.25 -11.96
CA SER A 158 -6.97 26.53 -12.03
C SER A 158 -7.01 27.16 -13.42
#